data_AF-A0A7S3XAE1-F1
#
_entry.id   AF-A0A7S3XAE1-F1
#
_cell.length_a   1.000
_cell.length_b   1.000
_cell.length_c   1.000
_cell.angle_alpha   90.00
_cell.angle_beta   90.00
_cell.angle_gamma   90.00
#
_symmetry.space_group_name_H-M   'P 1'
#
loop_
_entity.id
_entity.type
_entity.pdbx_description
1 polymer ?
#
loop_
_entity_poly.entity_id
_entity_poly.type
_entity_poly.pdbx_seq_one_letter_code
_entity_poly.pdbx_strand_id
1 'polypeptide(L)'
;GVTGRTMRAALEQAVQIKSAALARQRCRFDASPDYYQRTLWTGDEAEGLRALPLEERLARAAKLKEEGTALLRVGDHSAAVERYALALGAFCYLRCTDPAWRRHGLRDDAIEEVDERPAGGSPLRERADSLLLGSYKNLSLCYLGMAAAARSGDTGGDASSCCRHCISACDAALELQPGCAKMLYRRARARVGASAGEAAADEAIRDLREATRKAPEDRAVRALLARLLGERAARREAEELAFGGMFSRGRLASSSGCGGDGGGGKDDNDEPAAARCRTAERGEARFKACEDEVRRAGEAVQMLRERG
;
A
#
# COMPACT_ATOMS: atom_id res chain seq x y z
N GLY A 1 50.41 1.08 -0.82
CA GLY A 1 49.81 -0.05 -1.56
C GLY A 1 48.75 -0.81 -0.77
N VAL A 2 49.02 -1.21 0.48
CA VAL A 2 48.12 -2.06 1.29
C VAL A 2 47.42 -1.29 2.43
N THR A 3 48.06 -0.26 2.97
CA THR A 3 47.55 0.61 4.05
C THR A 3 46.39 1.53 3.62
N GLY A 4 46.40 2.03 2.37
CA GLY A 4 45.30 2.87 1.86
C GLY A 4 44.01 2.10 1.56
N ARG A 5 44.10 0.82 1.16
CA ARG A 5 42.92 -0.03 0.93
C ARG A 5 42.29 -0.50 2.24
N THR A 6 43.11 -0.76 3.27
CA THR A 6 42.63 -1.16 4.61
C THR A 6 41.99 0.00 5.36
N MET A 7 42.52 1.23 5.25
CA MET A 7 41.88 2.42 5.84
C MET A 7 40.56 2.75 5.16
N ARG A 8 40.48 2.60 3.82
CA ARG A 8 39.22 2.77 3.08
C ARG A 8 38.16 1.76 3.52
N ALA A 9 38.52 0.48 3.63
CA ALA A 9 37.61 -0.56 4.10
C ALA A 9 37.15 -0.32 5.56
N ALA A 10 38.04 0.13 6.43
CA ALA A 10 37.68 0.49 7.82
C ALA A 10 36.75 1.70 7.89
N LEU A 11 36.96 2.72 7.04
CA LEU A 11 36.05 3.86 6.92
C LEU A 11 34.68 3.45 6.37
N GLU A 12 34.64 2.59 5.34
CA GLU A 12 33.40 2.04 4.78
C GLU A 12 32.63 1.24 5.85
N GLN A 13 33.30 0.40 6.63
CA GLN A 13 32.69 -0.32 7.75
C GLN A 13 32.19 0.63 8.86
N ALA A 14 32.97 1.66 9.22
CA ALA A 14 32.55 2.64 10.21
C ALA A 14 31.32 3.44 9.75
N VAL A 15 31.25 3.80 8.46
CA VAL A 15 30.08 4.45 7.86
C VAL A 15 28.87 3.52 7.90
N GLN A 16 29.03 2.22 7.58
CA GLN A 16 27.94 1.24 7.65
C GLN A 16 27.42 1.02 9.08
N ILE A 17 28.32 0.94 10.07
CA ILE A 17 27.92 0.81 11.48
C ILE A 17 27.16 2.05 11.93
N LYS A 18 27.66 3.25 11.58
CA LYS A 18 26.99 4.50 11.93
C LYS A 18 25.66 4.66 11.20
N SER A 19 25.56 4.28 9.93
CA SER A 19 24.30 4.35 9.17
C SER A 19 23.26 3.38 9.72
N ALA A 20 23.65 2.15 10.07
CA ALA A 20 22.76 1.18 10.70
C ALA A 20 22.31 1.61 12.11
N ALA A 21 23.21 2.21 12.91
CA ALA A 21 22.87 2.77 14.21
C ALA A 21 21.89 3.94 14.10
N LEU A 22 22.10 4.84 13.13
CA LEU A 22 21.19 5.95 12.85
C LEU A 22 19.84 5.45 12.32
N ALA A 23 19.82 4.46 11.42
CA ALA A 23 18.58 3.88 10.88
C ALA A 23 17.69 3.30 11.99
N ARG A 24 18.29 2.70 13.04
CA ARG A 24 17.55 2.23 14.22
C ARG A 24 16.95 3.37 15.04
N GLN A 25 17.60 4.53 15.06
CA GLN A 25 17.15 5.69 15.83
C GLN A 25 16.09 6.52 15.09
N ARG A 26 15.91 6.32 13.79
CA ARG A 26 14.98 7.09 12.94
C ARG A 26 13.94 6.20 12.24
N CYS A 27 13.60 5.04 12.81
CA CYS A 27 12.74 4.07 12.16
C CYS A 27 11.32 4.59 11.91
N ARG A 28 10.78 5.42 12.82
CA ARG A 28 9.48 6.09 12.62
C ARG A 28 9.57 7.11 11.49
N PHE A 29 10.64 7.90 11.47
CA PHE A 29 10.89 8.85 10.39
C PHE A 29 11.03 8.17 9.02
N ASP A 30 11.85 7.12 8.92
CA ASP A 30 12.07 6.38 7.67
C ASP A 30 10.78 5.66 7.20
N ALA A 31 9.87 5.33 8.14
CA ALA A 31 8.54 4.76 7.83
C ALA A 31 7.51 5.82 7.41
N SER A 32 7.70 7.10 7.75
CA SER A 32 6.79 8.18 7.35
C SER A 32 6.76 8.34 5.83
N PRO A 33 5.64 8.79 5.25
CA PRO A 33 5.58 9.08 3.83
C PRO A 33 6.61 10.12 3.42
N ASP A 34 7.24 9.96 2.25
CA ASP A 34 8.32 10.85 1.79
C ASP A 34 7.88 12.31 1.66
N TYR A 35 6.61 12.57 1.32
CA TYR A 35 6.07 13.94 1.31
C TYR A 35 6.04 14.58 2.70
N TYR A 36 5.89 13.80 3.79
CA TYR A 36 6.06 14.30 5.16
C TYR A 36 7.52 14.44 5.52
N GLN A 37 8.36 13.47 5.13
CA GLN A 37 9.79 13.55 5.35
C GLN A 37 10.35 14.87 4.79
N ARG A 38 10.00 15.23 3.54
CA ARG A 38 10.42 16.46 2.87
C ARG A 38 10.12 17.74 3.67
N THR A 39 9.04 17.78 4.45
CA THR A 39 8.68 18.96 5.27
C THR A 39 9.71 19.34 6.34
N LEU A 40 10.63 18.42 6.66
CA LEU A 40 11.74 18.66 7.59
C LEU A 40 12.95 19.33 6.91
N TRP A 41 13.10 19.19 5.59
CA TRP A 41 14.23 19.73 4.81
C TRP A 41 13.91 20.97 3.99
N THR A 42 12.65 21.43 3.97
CA THR A 42 12.20 22.58 3.17
C THR A 42 12.75 23.94 3.61
N GLY A 43 13.39 24.03 4.79
CA GLY A 43 14.09 25.24 5.26
C GLY A 43 13.20 26.49 5.35
N ASP A 44 13.81 27.64 5.09
CA ASP A 44 13.22 28.99 5.25
C ASP A 44 11.91 29.19 4.49
N GLU A 45 11.71 28.52 3.35
CA GLU A 45 10.47 28.65 2.56
C GLU A 45 9.26 28.11 3.33
N ALA A 46 9.41 26.97 4.00
CA ALA A 46 8.33 26.39 4.81
C ALA A 46 8.10 27.18 6.09
N GLU A 47 9.15 27.67 6.73
CA GLU A 47 9.04 28.52 7.92
C GLU A 47 8.34 29.85 7.58
N GLY A 48 8.73 30.49 6.48
CA GLY A 48 8.06 31.69 5.98
C GLY A 48 6.59 31.45 5.64
N LEU A 49 6.26 30.32 5.00
CA LEU A 49 4.87 29.94 4.72
C LEU A 49 4.06 29.76 6.01
N ARG A 50 4.63 29.11 7.04
CA ARG A 50 3.98 28.89 8.34
C ARG A 50 3.93 30.15 9.21
N ALA A 51 4.74 31.17 8.95
CA ALA A 51 4.64 32.45 9.65
C ALA A 51 3.48 33.33 9.14
N LEU A 52 2.95 33.05 7.94
CA LEU A 52 1.86 33.83 7.37
C LEU A 52 0.55 33.71 8.16
N PRO A 53 -0.27 34.78 8.19
CA PRO A 53 -1.66 34.72 8.63
C PRO A 53 -2.41 33.63 7.86
N LEU A 54 -3.39 32.99 8.52
CA LEU A 54 -4.02 31.77 8.01
C LEU A 54 -4.60 31.91 6.58
N GLU A 55 -5.22 33.04 6.28
CA GLU A 55 -5.77 33.33 4.95
C GLU A 55 -4.68 33.42 3.86
N GLU A 56 -3.60 34.14 4.16
CA GLU A 56 -2.46 34.29 3.26
C GLU A 56 -1.71 32.97 3.09
N ARG A 57 -1.58 32.20 4.19
CA ARG A 57 -1.02 30.85 4.19
C ARG A 57 -1.81 29.92 3.28
N LEU A 58 -3.13 29.92 3.37
CA LEU A 58 -4.02 29.15 2.49
C LEU A 58 -3.85 29.56 1.03
N ALA A 59 -3.84 30.86 0.75
CA ALA A 59 -3.66 31.37 -0.61
C ALA A 59 -2.30 30.98 -1.20
N ARG A 60 -1.22 31.05 -0.40
CA ARG A 60 0.12 30.67 -0.84
C ARG A 60 0.26 29.16 -1.02
N ALA A 61 -0.27 28.35 -0.11
CA ALA A 61 -0.31 26.90 -0.26
C ALA A 61 -1.11 26.47 -1.51
N ALA A 62 -2.18 27.19 -1.84
CA ALA A 62 -2.96 26.92 -3.05
C ALA A 62 -2.14 27.14 -4.32
N LYS A 63 -1.35 28.23 -4.38
CA LYS A 63 -0.42 28.49 -5.49
C LYS A 63 0.62 27.37 -5.64
N LEU A 64 1.21 26.91 -4.53
CA LEU A 64 2.16 25.79 -4.56
C LEU A 64 1.51 24.50 -5.11
N LYS A 65 0.27 24.21 -4.72
CA LYS A 65 -0.49 23.09 -5.31
C LYS A 65 -0.71 23.27 -6.82
N GLU A 66 -0.99 24.49 -7.28
CA GLU A 66 -1.15 24.79 -8.72
C GLU A 66 0.15 24.60 -9.49
N GLU A 67 1.28 25.06 -8.95
CA GLU A 67 2.63 24.83 -9.49
C GLU A 67 2.92 23.32 -9.60
N GLY A 68 2.63 22.56 -8.54
CA GLY A 68 2.72 21.09 -8.57
C GLY A 68 1.80 20.46 -9.62
N THR A 69 0.64 21.06 -9.88
CA THR A 69 -0.30 20.59 -10.90
C THR A 69 0.24 20.84 -12.30
N ALA A 70 0.91 21.97 -12.53
CA ALA A 70 1.59 22.25 -13.78
C ALA A 70 2.73 21.24 -14.03
N LEU A 71 3.55 20.96 -13.01
CA LEU A 71 4.64 19.97 -13.09
C LEU A 71 4.11 18.55 -13.36
N LEU A 72 3.02 18.16 -12.68
CA LEU A 72 2.36 16.87 -12.91
C LEU A 72 1.86 16.72 -14.35
N ARG A 73 1.33 17.80 -14.97
CA ARG A 73 0.84 17.76 -16.35
C ARG A 73 1.95 17.52 -17.36
N VAL A 74 3.16 18.03 -17.10
CA VAL A 74 4.32 17.81 -17.97
C VAL A 74 5.06 16.50 -17.66
N GLY A 75 4.60 15.73 -16.68
CA GLY A 75 5.18 14.43 -16.29
C GLY A 75 6.37 14.51 -15.34
N ASP A 76 6.72 15.70 -14.84
CA ASP A 76 7.76 15.86 -13.80
C ASP A 76 7.19 15.52 -12.42
N HIS A 77 7.07 14.23 -12.16
CA HIS A 77 6.49 13.73 -10.92
C HIS A 77 7.32 14.09 -9.69
N SER A 78 8.65 14.11 -9.79
CA SER A 78 9.53 14.36 -8.64
C SER A 78 9.45 15.81 -8.19
N ALA A 79 9.52 16.77 -9.13
CA ALA A 79 9.36 18.18 -8.80
C ALA A 79 7.93 18.50 -8.35
N ALA A 80 6.92 17.83 -8.93
CA ALA A 80 5.55 17.97 -8.48
C ALA A 80 5.37 17.54 -7.01
N VAL A 81 6.00 16.44 -6.59
CA VAL A 81 5.97 15.99 -5.18
C VAL A 81 6.56 17.06 -4.25
N GLU A 82 7.67 17.73 -4.61
CA GLU A 82 8.22 18.82 -3.78
C GLU A 82 7.20 19.94 -3.55
N ARG A 83 6.52 20.37 -4.62
CA ARG A 83 5.51 21.45 -4.52
C ARG A 83 4.30 21.03 -3.70
N TYR A 84 3.81 19.80 -3.88
CA TYR A 84 2.70 19.30 -3.05
C TYR A 84 3.09 19.08 -1.60
N ALA A 85 4.30 18.56 -1.32
CA ALA A 85 4.81 18.38 0.02
C ALA A 85 4.93 19.72 0.76
N LEU A 86 5.42 20.77 0.10
CA LEU A 86 5.46 22.11 0.67
C LEU A 86 4.05 22.69 0.91
N ALA A 87 3.11 22.48 -0.03
CA ALA A 87 1.72 22.91 0.14
C ALA A 87 1.03 22.21 1.34
N LEU A 88 1.25 20.91 1.53
CA LEU A 88 0.78 20.16 2.71
C LEU A 88 1.48 20.67 3.98
N GLY A 89 2.80 20.88 3.89
CA GLY A 89 3.67 21.32 4.98
C GLY A 89 3.34 22.70 5.55
N ALA A 90 2.43 23.44 4.92
CA ALA A 90 1.83 24.66 5.47
C ALA A 90 0.94 24.39 6.70
N PHE A 91 0.38 23.18 6.81
CA PHE A 91 -0.57 22.78 7.85
C PHE A 91 -0.15 21.50 8.57
N CYS A 92 0.30 20.48 7.83
CA CYS A 92 0.67 19.18 8.39
C CYS A 92 2.15 18.90 8.09
N TYR A 93 3.01 18.83 9.11
CA TYR A 93 4.45 18.71 8.91
C TYR A 93 5.17 17.98 10.04
N LEU A 94 6.39 17.53 9.77
CA LEU A 94 7.31 17.02 10.77
C LEU A 94 8.20 18.15 11.29
N ARG A 95 8.30 18.28 12.60
CA ARG A 95 9.19 19.21 13.30
C ARG A 95 10.22 18.42 14.09
N CYS A 96 11.49 18.80 14.00
CA CYS A 96 12.50 18.30 14.92
C CYS A 96 12.68 19.27 16.09
N THR A 97 12.58 18.77 17.32
CA THR A 97 12.73 19.57 18.54
C THR A 97 14.19 19.78 18.94
N ASP A 98 15.11 18.97 18.40
CA ASP A 98 16.54 19.06 18.69
C ASP A 98 17.23 20.03 17.71
N PRO A 99 17.66 21.23 18.13
CA PRO A 99 18.28 22.21 17.21
C PRO A 99 19.63 21.74 16.64
N ALA A 100 20.28 20.75 17.26
CA ALA A 100 21.56 20.20 16.83
C ALA A 100 21.43 18.92 16.00
N TRP A 101 20.21 18.50 15.64
CA TRP A 101 19.93 17.25 14.91
C TRP A 101 20.75 17.09 13.61
N ARG A 102 21.04 18.20 12.92
CA ARG A 102 21.87 18.19 11.70
C ARG A 102 23.32 17.78 11.96
N ARG A 103 23.84 17.92 13.19
CA ARG A 103 25.22 17.59 13.56
C ARG A 103 25.40 16.13 13.98
N HIS A 104 24.47 15.60 14.78
CA HIS A 104 24.59 14.24 15.33
C HIS A 104 23.61 13.23 14.74
N GLY A 105 22.72 13.66 13.84
CA GLY A 105 21.72 12.82 13.21
C GLY A 105 20.34 13.00 13.83
N LEU A 106 19.33 12.68 13.02
CA LEU A 106 17.92 12.73 13.38
C LEU A 106 17.55 11.50 14.23
N ARG A 107 16.78 11.72 15.29
CA ARG A 107 16.26 10.68 16.17
C ARG A 107 14.75 10.81 16.29
N ASP A 108 14.05 9.69 16.33
CA ASP A 108 12.59 9.64 16.39
C ASP A 108 12.00 10.27 17.66
N ASP A 109 12.73 10.24 18.77
CA ASP A 109 12.33 10.87 20.03
C ASP A 109 12.28 12.41 19.93
N ALA A 110 13.02 12.97 18.97
CA ALA A 110 13.07 14.39 18.68
C ALA A 110 12.16 14.80 17.51
N ILE A 111 11.30 13.92 17.00
CA ILE A 111 10.38 14.23 15.89
C ILE A 111 8.95 14.31 16.40
N GLU A 112 8.33 15.44 16.08
CA GLU A 112 6.92 15.71 16.35
C GLU A 112 6.17 15.88 15.03
N GLU A 113 5.02 15.24 14.91
CA GLU A 113 4.06 15.53 13.86
C GLU A 113 3.17 16.70 14.31
N VAL A 114 3.14 17.75 13.51
CA VAL A 114 2.40 18.97 13.78
C VAL A 114 1.23 19.07 12.81
N ASP A 115 0.04 19.27 13.36
CA ASP A 115 -1.19 19.56 12.62
C ASP A 115 -1.73 20.93 13.06
N GLU A 116 -1.45 21.95 12.26
CA GLU A 116 -1.91 23.33 12.43
C GLU A 116 -3.12 23.64 11.53
N ARG A 117 -3.91 22.63 11.15
CA ARG A 117 -5.15 22.89 10.41
C ARG A 117 -6.09 23.76 11.25
N PRO A 118 -6.91 24.62 10.61
CA PRO A 118 -7.86 25.46 11.32
C PRO A 118 -8.83 24.64 12.18
N ALA A 119 -9.43 25.29 13.17
CA ALA A 119 -10.42 24.66 14.03
C ALA A 119 -11.57 24.04 13.21
N GLY A 120 -12.03 22.86 13.67
CA GLY A 120 -13.11 22.10 13.04
C GLY A 120 -14.37 22.95 12.84
N GLY A 121 -15.05 22.76 11.70
CA GLY A 121 -16.29 23.47 11.36
C GLY A 121 -16.12 24.91 10.88
N SER A 122 -14.90 25.45 10.82
CA SER A 122 -14.66 26.77 10.21
C SER A 122 -14.61 26.71 8.68
N PRO A 123 -15.02 27.77 7.95
CA PRO A 123 -14.86 27.84 6.50
C PRO A 123 -13.40 27.71 6.05
N LEU A 124 -12.46 28.14 6.91
CA LEU A 124 -11.02 27.99 6.67
C LEU A 124 -10.57 26.55 6.80
N ARG A 125 -11.17 25.77 7.70
CA ARG A 125 -10.91 24.34 7.80
C ARG A 125 -11.37 23.62 6.53
N GLU A 126 -12.56 23.92 6.03
CA GLU A 126 -13.05 23.31 4.78
C GLU A 126 -12.14 23.64 3.57
N ARG A 127 -11.63 24.88 3.50
CA ARG A 127 -10.66 25.30 2.48
C ARG A 127 -9.33 24.57 2.63
N ALA A 128 -8.82 24.43 3.85
CA ALA A 128 -7.60 23.68 4.14
C ALA A 128 -7.77 22.21 3.74
N ASP A 129 -8.83 21.54 4.21
CA ASP A 129 -9.10 20.14 3.91
C ASP A 129 -9.30 19.91 2.40
N SER A 130 -9.96 20.84 1.69
CA SER A 130 -10.08 20.78 0.23
C SER A 130 -8.74 20.91 -0.50
N LEU A 131 -7.84 21.76 0.01
CA LEU A 131 -6.48 21.91 -0.50
C LEU A 131 -5.69 20.62 -0.28
N LEU A 132 -5.66 20.11 0.96
CA LEU A 132 -4.95 18.89 1.35
C LEU A 132 -5.45 17.68 0.55
N LEU A 133 -6.78 17.50 0.44
CA LEU A 133 -7.40 16.45 -0.37
C LEU A 133 -6.95 16.51 -1.83
N GLY A 134 -6.87 17.72 -2.40
CA GLY A 134 -6.37 17.93 -3.75
C GLY A 134 -4.89 17.57 -3.89
N SER A 135 -4.07 17.96 -2.92
CA SER A 135 -2.63 17.63 -2.89
C SER A 135 -2.40 16.12 -2.76
N TYR A 136 -3.08 15.43 -1.84
CA TYR A 136 -2.98 13.96 -1.69
C TYR A 136 -3.46 13.22 -2.95
N LYS A 137 -4.54 13.69 -3.59
CA LYS A 137 -4.99 13.18 -4.89
C LYS A 137 -3.90 13.29 -5.94
N ASN A 138 -3.20 14.41 -6.02
CA ASN A 138 -2.17 14.60 -7.03
C ASN A 138 -0.87 13.86 -6.69
N LEU A 139 -0.48 13.83 -5.42
CA LEU A 139 0.63 13.00 -4.93
C LEU A 139 0.44 11.53 -5.28
N SER A 140 -0.76 10.97 -5.09
CA SER A 140 -1.05 9.58 -5.47
C SER A 140 -0.81 9.31 -6.97
N LEU A 141 -1.06 10.31 -7.84
CA LEU A 141 -0.74 10.21 -9.27
C LEU A 141 0.76 10.26 -9.52
N CYS A 142 1.47 11.20 -8.87
CA CYS A 142 2.92 11.31 -8.95
C CYS A 142 3.59 9.98 -8.60
N TYR A 143 3.22 9.38 -7.47
CA TYR A 143 3.80 8.12 -7.03
C TYR A 143 3.49 6.94 -7.96
N LEU A 144 2.28 6.87 -8.53
CA LEU A 144 1.97 5.84 -9.54
C LEU A 144 2.78 6.05 -10.83
N GLY A 145 3.00 7.31 -11.24
CA GLY A 145 3.84 7.66 -12.37
C GLY A 145 5.30 7.25 -12.15
N MET A 146 5.87 7.60 -10.99
CA MET A 146 7.22 7.19 -10.60
C MET A 146 7.36 5.67 -10.47
N ALA A 147 6.36 4.97 -9.90
CA ALA A 147 6.36 3.52 -9.83
C ALA A 147 6.28 2.84 -11.21
N ALA A 148 5.66 3.49 -12.21
CA ALA A 148 5.67 3.02 -13.58
C ALA A 148 7.05 3.22 -14.24
N ALA A 149 7.63 4.41 -14.11
CA ALA A 149 8.96 4.75 -14.63
C ALA A 149 10.10 3.92 -14.00
N ALA A 150 9.98 3.59 -12.71
CA ALA A 150 10.93 2.72 -12.02
C ALA A 150 10.87 1.28 -12.56
N ARG A 151 9.69 0.81 -12.99
CA ARG A 151 9.53 -0.53 -13.57
C ARG A 151 9.99 -0.64 -15.01
N SER A 152 9.95 0.46 -15.78
CA SER A 152 10.53 0.51 -17.13
C SER A 152 12.06 0.63 -17.12
N GLY A 153 12.68 0.87 -15.96
CA GLY A 153 14.12 1.09 -15.84
C GLY A 153 14.58 2.49 -16.25
N ASP A 154 13.64 3.40 -16.52
CA ASP A 154 13.93 4.78 -16.95
C ASP A 154 14.51 5.64 -15.82
N THR A 155 14.34 5.19 -14.58
CA THR A 155 14.80 5.90 -13.38
C THR A 155 15.36 4.90 -12.38
N GLY A 156 16.46 5.23 -11.68
CA GLY A 156 17.04 4.41 -10.61
C GLY A 156 16.21 4.33 -9.32
N GLY A 157 14.89 4.52 -9.42
CA GLY A 157 13.96 4.56 -8.28
C GLY A 157 13.45 3.17 -7.88
N ASP A 158 12.99 3.05 -6.63
CA ASP A 158 12.31 1.85 -6.13
C ASP A 158 10.78 1.95 -6.35
N ALA A 159 10.26 1.11 -7.25
CA ALA A 159 8.83 1.03 -7.53
C ALA A 159 8.01 0.64 -6.28
N SER A 160 8.57 -0.20 -5.40
CA SER A 160 7.88 -0.63 -4.18
C SER A 160 7.72 0.54 -3.21
N SER A 161 8.78 1.35 -3.00
CA SER A 161 8.68 2.58 -2.19
C SER A 161 7.68 3.58 -2.76
N CYS A 162 7.69 3.79 -4.08
CA CYS A 162 6.72 4.66 -4.74
C CYS A 162 5.29 4.17 -4.48
N CYS A 163 5.03 2.87 -4.60
CA CYS A 163 3.73 2.30 -4.29
C CYS A 163 3.34 2.48 -2.80
N ARG A 164 4.28 2.33 -1.85
CA ARG A 164 4.01 2.59 -0.42
C ARG A 164 3.58 4.05 -0.19
N HIS A 165 4.31 5.02 -0.74
CA HIS A 165 3.95 6.44 -0.62
C HIS A 165 2.60 6.76 -1.30
N CYS A 166 2.28 6.09 -2.41
CA CYS A 166 0.96 6.20 -3.04
C CYS A 166 -0.15 5.73 -2.10
N ILE A 167 0.03 4.58 -1.43
CA ILE A 167 -0.94 4.06 -0.45
C ILE A 167 -1.16 5.07 0.66
N SER A 168 -0.11 5.59 1.27
CA SER A 168 -0.23 6.59 2.34
C SER A 168 -0.93 7.87 1.89
N ALA A 169 -0.64 8.36 0.68
CA ALA A 169 -1.36 9.52 0.12
C ALA A 169 -2.85 9.20 -0.14
N CYS A 170 -3.18 7.97 -0.54
CA CYS A 170 -4.56 7.55 -0.69
C CYS A 170 -5.30 7.43 0.64
N ASP A 171 -4.64 6.91 1.67
CA ASP A 171 -5.21 6.80 3.02
C ASP A 171 -5.55 8.18 3.57
N ALA A 172 -4.60 9.12 3.54
CA ALA A 172 -4.84 10.51 3.97
C ALA A 172 -5.97 11.20 3.17
N ALA A 173 -6.08 10.94 1.87
CA ALA A 173 -7.18 11.46 1.06
C ALA A 173 -8.54 10.83 1.43
N LEU A 174 -8.57 9.56 1.83
CA LEU A 174 -9.78 8.84 2.23
C LEU A 174 -10.23 9.19 3.64
N GLU A 175 -9.32 9.62 4.52
CA GLU A 175 -9.66 10.24 5.80
C GLU A 175 -10.45 11.55 5.60
N LEU A 176 -10.04 12.37 4.62
CA LEU A 176 -10.73 13.63 4.29
C LEU A 176 -12.01 13.41 3.47
N GLN A 177 -12.02 12.42 2.57
CA GLN A 177 -13.17 12.09 1.74
C GLN A 177 -13.39 10.57 1.69
N PRO A 178 -14.10 10.01 2.69
CA PRO A 178 -14.44 8.59 2.71
C PRO A 178 -15.22 8.18 1.45
N GLY A 179 -14.85 7.05 0.86
CA GLY A 179 -15.54 6.52 -0.33
C GLY A 179 -15.19 7.22 -1.65
N CYS A 180 -14.09 7.98 -1.73
CA CYS A 180 -13.62 8.53 -3.00
C CYS A 180 -13.16 7.41 -3.96
N ALA A 181 -13.98 7.05 -4.95
CA ALA A 181 -13.72 5.96 -5.89
C ALA A 181 -12.35 6.05 -6.58
N LYS A 182 -11.91 7.27 -6.94
CA LYS A 182 -10.59 7.52 -7.54
C LYS A 182 -9.44 7.13 -6.62
N MET A 183 -9.58 7.39 -5.32
CA MET A 183 -8.53 7.08 -4.33
C MET A 183 -8.51 5.59 -4.01
N LEU A 184 -9.68 4.96 -3.85
CA LEU A 184 -9.79 3.51 -3.70
C LEU A 184 -9.15 2.77 -4.87
N TYR A 185 -9.43 3.19 -6.10
CA TYR A 185 -8.83 2.62 -7.30
C TYR A 185 -7.29 2.77 -7.34
N ARG A 186 -6.78 3.96 -7.02
CA ARG A 186 -5.32 4.21 -7.00
C ARG A 186 -4.62 3.44 -5.89
N ARG A 187 -5.22 3.35 -4.70
CA ARG A 187 -4.71 2.54 -3.59
C ARG A 187 -4.66 1.06 -3.96
N ALA A 188 -5.69 0.53 -4.60
CA ALA A 188 -5.70 -0.83 -5.11
C ALA A 188 -4.58 -1.08 -6.13
N ARG A 189 -4.37 -0.16 -7.09
CA ARG A 189 -3.24 -0.25 -8.04
C ARG A 189 -1.89 -0.26 -7.34
N ALA A 190 -1.71 0.59 -6.34
CA ALA A 190 -0.48 0.68 -5.58
C ALA A 190 -0.24 -0.58 -4.74
N ARG A 191 -1.26 -1.16 -4.11
CA ARG A 191 -1.17 -2.43 -3.35
C ARG A 191 -0.65 -3.58 -4.21
N VAL A 192 -1.23 -3.73 -5.41
CA VAL A 192 -0.78 -4.74 -6.38
C VAL A 192 0.65 -4.46 -6.89
N GLY A 193 1.06 -3.19 -6.95
CA GLY A 193 2.42 -2.82 -7.35
C GLY A 193 3.46 -2.86 -6.22
N ALA A 194 3.06 -2.75 -4.96
CA ALA A 194 3.95 -2.71 -3.79
C ALA A 194 4.40 -4.11 -3.37
N SER A 195 3.50 -5.09 -3.48
CA SER A 195 3.70 -6.46 -3.01
C SER A 195 3.04 -7.46 -3.96
N ALA A 196 3.76 -8.53 -4.27
CA ALA A 196 3.23 -9.68 -5.00
C ALA A 196 2.46 -10.67 -4.09
N GLY A 197 2.22 -10.31 -2.82
CA GLY A 197 1.57 -11.18 -1.84
C GLY A 197 0.05 -11.19 -1.92
N GLU A 198 -0.55 -12.33 -1.56
CA GLU A 198 -2.00 -12.54 -1.57
C GLU A 198 -2.77 -11.55 -0.71
N ALA A 199 -2.23 -11.20 0.47
CA ALA A 199 -2.86 -10.24 1.37
C ALA A 199 -3.07 -8.87 0.71
N ALA A 200 -2.08 -8.41 -0.07
CA ALA A 200 -2.17 -7.14 -0.79
C ALA A 200 -3.19 -7.21 -1.94
N ALA A 201 -3.31 -8.37 -2.61
CA ALA A 201 -4.32 -8.60 -3.63
C ALA A 201 -5.74 -8.61 -3.05
N ASP A 202 -5.96 -9.25 -1.90
CA ASP A 202 -7.27 -9.26 -1.25
C ASP A 202 -7.67 -7.87 -0.74
N GLU A 203 -6.73 -7.10 -0.18
CA GLU A 203 -6.95 -5.70 0.17
C GLU A 203 -7.31 -4.84 -1.05
N ALA A 204 -6.61 -5.03 -2.18
CA ALA A 204 -6.93 -4.35 -3.43
C ALA A 204 -8.34 -4.73 -3.95
N ILE A 205 -8.76 -5.99 -3.83
CA ILE A 205 -10.12 -6.43 -4.17
C ILE A 205 -11.17 -5.74 -3.29
N ARG A 206 -10.91 -5.56 -1.99
CA ARG A 206 -11.83 -4.83 -1.09
C ARG A 206 -12.00 -3.38 -1.53
N ASP A 207 -10.89 -2.69 -1.81
CA ASP A 207 -10.92 -1.31 -2.33
C ASP A 207 -11.72 -1.21 -3.63
N LEU A 208 -11.50 -2.13 -4.56
CA LEU A 208 -12.18 -2.11 -5.86
C LEU A 208 -13.66 -2.42 -5.75
N ARG A 209 -14.07 -3.35 -4.86
CA ARG A 209 -15.49 -3.59 -4.57
C ARG A 209 -16.17 -2.35 -4.01
N GLU A 210 -15.49 -1.60 -3.14
CA GLU A 210 -16.00 -0.31 -2.69
C GLU A 210 -16.03 0.74 -3.80
N ALA A 211 -14.97 0.83 -4.60
CA ALA A 211 -14.91 1.74 -5.74
C ALA A 211 -16.04 1.48 -6.74
N THR A 212 -16.35 0.21 -7.05
CA THR A 212 -17.46 -0.17 -7.94
C THR A 212 -18.82 0.22 -7.36
N ARG A 213 -19.01 0.12 -6.02
CA ARG A 213 -20.24 0.61 -5.38
C ARG A 213 -20.42 2.13 -5.54
N LYS A 214 -19.32 2.89 -5.57
CA LYS A 214 -19.32 4.36 -5.67
C LYS A 214 -19.32 4.87 -7.11
N ALA A 215 -18.73 4.12 -8.04
CA ALA A 215 -18.61 4.44 -9.46
C ALA A 215 -18.79 3.16 -10.30
N PRO A 216 -20.03 2.65 -10.47
CA PRO A 216 -20.29 1.38 -11.13
C PRO A 216 -19.88 1.38 -12.62
N GLU A 217 -19.98 2.53 -13.26
CA GLU A 217 -19.68 2.68 -14.69
C GLU A 217 -18.18 2.71 -15.02
N ASP A 218 -17.31 2.92 -14.01
CA ASP A 218 -15.88 3.07 -14.24
C ASP A 218 -15.26 1.77 -14.79
N ARG A 219 -14.97 1.80 -16.09
CA ARG A 219 -14.40 0.68 -16.83
C ARG A 219 -13.06 0.24 -16.27
N ALA A 220 -12.24 1.17 -15.78
CA ALA A 220 -10.91 0.87 -15.27
C ALA A 220 -10.98 0.13 -13.93
N VAL A 221 -11.89 0.56 -13.05
CA VAL A 221 -12.16 -0.12 -11.77
C VAL A 221 -12.67 -1.54 -12.02
N ARG A 222 -13.66 -1.69 -12.91
CA ARG A 222 -14.22 -3.01 -13.23
C ARG A 222 -13.21 -3.95 -13.87
N ALA A 223 -12.41 -3.45 -14.81
CA ALA A 223 -11.38 -4.26 -15.47
C ALA A 223 -10.34 -4.77 -14.47
N LEU A 224 -9.87 -3.91 -13.56
CA LEU A 224 -8.90 -4.31 -12.54
C LEU A 224 -9.52 -5.29 -11.53
N LEU A 225 -10.76 -5.08 -11.11
CA LEU A 225 -11.47 -5.99 -10.21
C LEU A 225 -11.63 -7.39 -10.84
N ALA A 226 -12.09 -7.44 -12.09
CA ALA A 226 -12.26 -8.69 -12.82
C ALA A 226 -10.94 -9.45 -12.93
N ARG A 227 -9.84 -8.75 -13.27
CA ARG A 227 -8.50 -9.33 -13.33
C ARG A 227 -8.09 -9.96 -12.00
N LEU A 228 -8.17 -9.21 -10.89
CA LEU A 228 -7.74 -9.70 -9.58
C LEU A 228 -8.61 -10.86 -9.06
N LEU A 229 -9.92 -10.85 -9.35
CA LEU A 229 -10.79 -11.97 -9.00
C LEU A 229 -10.44 -13.23 -9.80
N GLY A 230 -10.15 -13.10 -11.10
CA GLY A 230 -9.68 -14.21 -11.93
C GLY A 230 -8.35 -14.78 -11.45
N GLU A 231 -7.38 -13.92 -11.15
CA GLU A 231 -6.08 -14.33 -10.58
C GLU A 231 -6.25 -15.07 -9.24
N ARG A 232 -7.18 -14.62 -8.40
CA ARG A 232 -7.47 -15.28 -7.12
C ARG A 232 -8.14 -16.65 -7.30
N ALA A 233 -9.05 -16.78 -8.26
CA ALA A 233 -9.70 -18.05 -8.56
C ALA A 233 -8.68 -19.08 -9.08
N ALA A 234 -7.84 -18.67 -10.05
CA ALA A 234 -6.80 -19.52 -10.61
C ALA A 234 -5.78 -19.98 -9.54
N ARG A 235 -5.40 -19.11 -8.60
CA ARG A 235 -4.54 -19.50 -7.47
C ARG A 235 -5.19 -20.57 -6.59
N ARG A 236 -6.46 -20.39 -6.21
CA ARG A 236 -7.17 -21.36 -5.37
C ARG A 236 -7.27 -22.72 -6.05
N GLU A 237 -7.53 -22.74 -7.36
CA GLU A 237 -7.55 -23.98 -8.14
C GLU A 237 -6.15 -24.64 -8.16
N ALA A 238 -5.10 -23.86 -8.39
CA ALA A 238 -3.72 -24.37 -8.36
C ALA A 238 -3.33 -24.90 -6.97
N GLU A 239 -3.70 -24.22 -5.89
CA GLU A 239 -3.49 -24.66 -4.51
C GLU A 239 -4.27 -25.95 -4.19
N GLU A 240 -5.52 -26.05 -4.64
CA GLU A 240 -6.34 -27.24 -4.47
C GLU A 240 -5.75 -28.45 -5.21
N LEU A 241 -5.28 -28.26 -6.44
CA LEU A 241 -4.57 -29.31 -7.20
C LEU A 241 -3.25 -29.71 -6.55
N ALA A 242 -2.48 -28.73 -6.05
CA ALA A 242 -1.18 -28.99 -5.43
C ALA A 242 -1.30 -29.67 -4.05
N PHE A 243 -2.27 -29.26 -3.23
CA PHE A 243 -2.33 -29.62 -1.81
C PHE A 243 -3.58 -30.41 -1.40
N GLY A 244 -4.63 -30.48 -2.23
CA GLY A 244 -5.90 -31.15 -1.90
C GLY A 244 -5.75 -32.64 -1.59
N GLY A 245 -4.74 -33.30 -2.17
CA GLY A 245 -4.41 -34.70 -1.88
C GLY A 245 -3.40 -34.92 -0.74
N MET A 246 -2.74 -33.87 -0.25
CA MET A 246 -1.64 -34.01 0.74
C MET A 246 -2.14 -34.30 2.15
N PHE A 247 -3.34 -33.86 2.52
CA PHE A 247 -3.95 -34.18 3.83
C PHE A 247 -4.52 -35.61 3.89
N SER A 248 -4.92 -36.17 2.75
CA SER A 248 -5.40 -37.56 2.65
C SER A 248 -4.29 -38.61 2.74
N ARG A 249 -3.02 -38.19 2.58
CA ARG A 249 -1.84 -39.08 2.59
C ARG A 249 -1.09 -39.10 3.93
N GLY A 250 -1.49 -38.28 4.90
CA GLY A 250 -0.89 -38.22 6.24
C GLY A 250 -1.44 -39.27 7.22
N ARG A 251 -1.44 -40.56 6.85
CA ARG A 251 -1.51 -41.64 7.86
C ARG A 251 -0.07 -41.89 8.30
N LEU A 252 0.37 -41.23 9.38
CA LEU A 252 1.66 -41.51 10.02
C LEU A 252 1.72 -43.00 10.33
N ALA A 253 2.62 -43.72 9.68
CA ALA A 253 2.93 -45.09 10.03
C ALA A 253 3.39 -45.10 11.49
N SER A 254 2.58 -45.71 12.37
CA SER A 254 3.00 -46.09 13.71
C SER A 254 4.24 -46.97 13.56
N SER A 255 5.37 -46.46 14.05
CA SER A 255 6.67 -47.10 14.08
C SER A 255 6.58 -48.59 14.44
N SER A 256 6.96 -49.48 13.50
CA SER A 256 7.17 -50.88 13.82
C SER A 256 8.47 -51.01 14.62
N GLY A 257 8.34 -51.41 15.88
CA GLY A 257 9.45 -51.77 16.75
C GLY A 257 9.01 -52.84 17.75
N CYS A 258 9.26 -54.11 17.36
CA CYS A 258 9.42 -55.31 18.18
C CYS A 258 8.22 -55.91 18.95
N GLY A 259 7.78 -57.09 18.45
CA GLY A 259 7.60 -58.30 19.26
C GLY A 259 6.26 -58.51 19.96
N GLY A 260 5.63 -59.67 19.72
CA GLY A 260 4.67 -60.27 20.66
C GLY A 260 3.39 -60.81 20.02
N ASP A 261 3.41 -62.12 19.85
CA ASP A 261 2.34 -63.13 19.71
C ASP A 261 0.92 -62.79 20.26
N GLY A 262 -0.10 -63.33 19.56
CA GLY A 262 -1.35 -63.79 20.16
C GLY A 262 -2.60 -62.89 20.11
N GLY A 263 -3.69 -63.44 19.53
CA GLY A 263 -5.07 -63.14 19.98
C GLY A 263 -5.98 -62.48 18.94
N GLY A 264 -6.95 -63.24 18.42
CA GLY A 264 -7.96 -62.76 17.48
C GLY A 264 -8.95 -61.76 18.08
N GLY A 265 -9.44 -60.87 17.21
CA GLY A 265 -10.59 -60.00 17.42
C GLY A 265 -11.01 -59.43 16.08
N LYS A 266 -12.20 -59.83 15.61
CA LYS A 266 -12.93 -59.13 14.55
C LYS A 266 -13.24 -57.73 15.08
N ASP A 267 -12.87 -56.69 14.35
CA ASP A 267 -13.52 -55.40 14.46
C ASP A 267 -13.64 -54.78 13.07
N ASP A 268 -14.90 -54.69 12.65
CA ASP A 268 -15.38 -53.99 11.47
C ASP A 268 -14.99 -52.52 11.53
N ASN A 269 -14.38 -51.99 10.47
CA ASN A 269 -14.47 -50.56 10.16
C ASN A 269 -14.29 -50.33 8.66
N ASP A 270 -15.36 -50.71 7.94
CA ASP A 270 -15.75 -50.08 6.69
C ASP A 270 -15.91 -48.56 6.94
N GLU A 271 -14.89 -47.78 6.56
CA GLU A 271 -15.03 -46.34 6.46
C GLU A 271 -16.02 -46.04 5.30
N PRO A 272 -17.21 -45.46 5.56
CA PRO A 272 -18.29 -45.50 4.59
C PRO A 272 -17.94 -44.61 3.40
N ALA A 273 -18.18 -45.09 2.18
CA ALA A 273 -18.08 -44.32 0.93
C ALA A 273 -18.78 -42.94 1.00
N ALA A 274 -19.79 -42.80 1.87
CA ALA A 274 -20.48 -41.55 2.18
C ALA A 274 -19.59 -40.44 2.80
N ALA A 275 -18.46 -40.75 3.44
CA ALA A 275 -17.54 -39.73 3.99
C ALA A 275 -16.64 -39.13 2.90
N ARG A 276 -16.13 -39.97 1.99
CA ARG A 276 -15.38 -39.53 0.79
C ARG A 276 -16.26 -38.78 -0.20
N CYS A 277 -17.52 -39.21 -0.34
CA CYS A 277 -18.53 -38.53 -1.15
C CYS A 277 -18.85 -37.13 -0.57
N ARG A 278 -19.04 -37.00 0.76
CA ARG A 278 -19.29 -35.70 1.40
C ARG A 278 -18.15 -34.69 1.30
N THR A 279 -16.90 -35.14 1.25
CA THR A 279 -15.74 -34.24 1.03
C THR A 279 -15.61 -33.81 -0.43
N ALA A 280 -15.90 -34.71 -1.37
CA ALA A 280 -15.93 -34.39 -2.80
C ALA A 280 -17.11 -33.45 -3.14
N GLU A 281 -18.31 -33.73 -2.61
CA GLU A 281 -19.51 -32.90 -2.74
C GLU A 281 -19.31 -31.51 -2.12
N ARG A 282 -18.57 -31.39 -1.01
CA ARG A 282 -18.21 -30.08 -0.43
C ARG A 282 -17.18 -29.31 -1.26
N GLY A 283 -16.27 -30.00 -1.94
CA GLY A 283 -15.32 -29.41 -2.91
C GLY A 283 -16.05 -28.91 -4.15
N GLU A 284 -16.89 -29.76 -4.76
CA GLU A 284 -17.77 -29.41 -5.88
C GLU A 284 -18.71 -28.26 -5.55
N ALA A 285 -19.34 -28.25 -4.37
CA ALA A 285 -20.21 -27.15 -3.95
C ALA A 285 -19.45 -25.83 -3.76
N ARG A 286 -18.19 -25.86 -3.32
CA ARG A 286 -17.34 -24.67 -3.17
C ARG A 286 -16.82 -24.16 -4.51
N PHE A 287 -16.43 -25.06 -5.42
CA PHE A 287 -16.05 -24.73 -6.79
C PHE A 287 -17.22 -24.09 -7.54
N LYS A 288 -18.41 -24.71 -7.45
CA LYS A 288 -19.66 -24.19 -8.01
C LYS A 288 -20.06 -22.83 -7.42
N ALA A 289 -19.83 -22.60 -6.12
CA ALA A 289 -20.06 -21.29 -5.51
C ALA A 289 -19.10 -20.20 -6.00
N CYS A 290 -17.84 -20.56 -6.32
CA CYS A 290 -16.85 -19.66 -6.90
C CYS A 290 -17.20 -19.34 -8.37
N GLU A 291 -17.53 -20.35 -9.16
CA GLU A 291 -18.04 -20.18 -10.53
C GLU A 291 -19.32 -19.36 -10.56
N ASP A 292 -20.23 -19.55 -9.61
CA ASP A 292 -21.44 -18.75 -9.47
C ASP A 292 -21.15 -17.30 -9.07
N GLU A 293 -20.13 -17.03 -8.24
CA GLU A 293 -19.71 -15.66 -7.88
C GLU A 293 -19.10 -14.94 -9.10
N VAL A 294 -18.27 -15.64 -9.88
CA VAL A 294 -17.68 -15.13 -11.14
C VAL A 294 -18.76 -14.93 -12.21
N ARG A 295 -19.68 -15.88 -12.35
CA ARG A 295 -20.82 -15.81 -13.28
C ARG A 295 -21.77 -14.68 -12.90
N ARG A 296 -22.13 -14.52 -11.63
CA ARG A 296 -22.96 -13.38 -11.17
C ARG A 296 -22.26 -12.04 -11.38
N ALA A 297 -20.95 -11.98 -11.20
CA ALA A 297 -20.17 -10.78 -11.53
C ALA A 297 -20.19 -10.51 -13.05
N GLY A 298 -20.10 -11.55 -13.89
CA GLY A 298 -20.22 -11.46 -15.34
C GLY A 298 -21.63 -11.05 -15.82
N GLU A 299 -22.67 -11.65 -15.28
CA GLU A 299 -24.09 -11.36 -15.56
C GLU A 299 -24.47 -9.95 -15.10
N ALA A 300 -23.98 -9.50 -13.94
CA ALA A 300 -24.14 -8.12 -13.51
C ALA A 300 -23.48 -7.14 -14.49
N VAL A 301 -22.32 -7.48 -15.04
CA VAL A 301 -21.65 -6.68 -16.08
C VAL A 301 -22.43 -6.73 -17.42
N GLN A 302 -23.04 -7.85 -17.77
CA GLN A 302 -23.82 -8.04 -18.99
C GLN A 302 -25.17 -7.30 -18.93
N MET A 303 -25.93 -7.41 -17.84
CA MET A 303 -27.19 -6.68 -17.64
C MET A 303 -27.00 -5.15 -17.63
N LEU A 304 -25.83 -4.68 -17.20
CA LEU A 304 -25.48 -3.26 -17.26
C LEU A 304 -25.07 -2.82 -18.67
N ARG A 305 -24.63 -3.75 -19.55
CA ARG A 305 -24.39 -3.46 -20.99
C ARG A 305 -25.68 -3.36 -21.80
N GLU A 306 -26.72 -4.09 -21.43
CA GLU A 306 -28.00 -4.12 -22.15
C GLU A 306 -28.96 -3.00 -21.71
N ARG A 307 -28.66 -2.32 -20.59
CA ARG A 307 -29.40 -1.14 -20.09
C ARG A 307 -28.74 0.19 -20.45
N GLY A 308 -27.67 0.16 -21.25
CA GLY A 308 -26.98 1.32 -21.82
C GLY A 308 -27.21 1.43 -23.31
#